data_AF-A0A2R4AEN7-F1
#
_entry.id   AF-A0A2R4AEN7-F1
#
_cell.length_a   1.000
_cell.length_b   1.000
_cell.length_c   1.000
_cell.angle_alpha   90.00
_cell.angle_beta   90.00
_cell.angle_gamma   90.00
#
_symmetry.space_group_name_H-M   'P 1'
#
loop_
_entity.id
_entity.type
_entity.pdbx_description
1 polymer ?
#
loop_
_entity_poly.entity_id
_entity_poly.type
_entity_poly.pdbx_seq_one_letter_code
_entity_poly.pdbx_strand_id
1 'polypeptide(L)'
;MFISDKVSSMTKLQPNTVIRAALDLLNEVGVDGLTTRKLAERLGVQQPALYWHFRNKRALLDALAEAMLAENHTHSVPRADDDWRSFLIGNARSFRQALLAYRDGARIHAGTRPGRTADGNGRRAASLPLRGGFFGRGRRQCADDNQLLHCWGRA
;
A
#
# COMPACT_ATOMS: atom_id res chain seq x y z
N MET A 1 -28.96 38.07 7.29
CA MET A 1 -28.97 36.63 7.64
C MET A 1 -28.50 35.81 6.43
N PHE A 2 -27.20 35.85 6.07
CA PHE A 2 -26.66 35.14 4.87
C PHE A 2 -25.13 34.87 4.96
N ILE A 3 -24.56 34.72 6.15
CA ILE A 3 -23.09 34.52 6.33
C ILE A 3 -22.74 33.23 7.10
N SER A 4 -23.69 32.57 7.76
CA SER A 4 -23.40 31.38 8.58
C SER A 4 -23.16 30.08 7.78
N ASP A 5 -23.72 29.92 6.58
CA ASP A 5 -23.66 28.63 5.87
C ASP A 5 -22.33 28.37 5.13
N LYS A 6 -21.54 29.42 4.83
CA LYS A 6 -20.22 29.27 4.18
C LYS A 6 -19.07 28.98 5.15
N VAL A 7 -19.23 29.25 6.44
CA VAL A 7 -18.15 29.08 7.42
C VAL A 7 -18.08 27.63 7.93
N SER A 8 -19.20 26.91 7.88
CA SER A 8 -19.25 25.46 8.19
C SER A 8 -18.56 24.59 7.13
N SER A 9 -18.41 25.07 5.88
CA SER A 9 -17.70 24.36 4.80
C SER A 9 -16.18 24.46 4.89
N MET A 10 -15.65 25.15 5.90
CA MET A 10 -14.24 25.18 6.25
C MET A 10 -13.94 24.21 7.40
N THR A 11 -14.78 23.18 7.57
CA THR A 11 -14.41 21.97 8.30
C THR A 11 -13.16 21.43 7.63
N LYS A 12 -12.01 21.65 8.29
CA LYS A 12 -10.67 21.16 7.96
C LYS A 12 -10.76 19.94 7.04
N LEU A 13 -10.46 20.11 5.75
CA LEU A 13 -10.42 19.02 4.78
C LEU A 13 -9.59 17.90 5.40
N GLN A 14 -10.24 16.79 5.74
CA GLN A 14 -9.52 15.66 6.32
C GLN A 14 -8.83 14.92 5.16
N PRO A 15 -7.56 14.53 5.30
CA PRO A 15 -6.85 13.78 4.27
C PRO A 15 -7.64 12.57 3.78
N ASN A 16 -8.31 11.84 4.68
CA ASN A 16 -9.12 10.68 4.35
C ASN A 16 -10.31 11.01 3.42
N THR A 17 -10.98 12.15 3.63
CA THR A 17 -12.10 12.59 2.77
C THR A 17 -11.61 12.87 1.35
N VAL A 18 -10.44 13.52 1.23
CA VAL A 18 -9.85 13.81 -0.08
C VAL A 18 -9.45 12.53 -0.80
N ILE A 19 -8.83 11.58 -0.10
CA ILE A 19 -8.45 10.27 -0.65
C ILE A 19 -9.66 9.49 -1.12
N ARG A 20 -10.73 9.44 -0.31
CA ARG A 20 -11.97 8.76 -0.71
C ARG A 20 -12.58 9.35 -1.98
N ALA A 21 -12.69 10.67 -2.06
CA ALA A 21 -13.19 11.34 -3.26
C ALA A 21 -12.29 11.12 -4.49
N ALA A 22 -10.98 11.00 -4.28
CA ALA A 22 -10.02 10.72 -5.34
C ALA A 22 -10.10 9.27 -5.83
N LEU A 23 -10.35 8.30 -4.95
CA LEU A 23 -10.62 6.90 -5.33
C LEU A 23 -11.92 6.75 -6.13
N ASP A 24 -12.97 7.50 -5.78
CA ASP A 24 -14.20 7.55 -6.60
C ASP A 24 -13.95 8.13 -7.97
N LEU A 25 -13.27 9.28 -8.02
CA LEU A 25 -12.93 9.92 -9.27
C LEU A 25 -12.05 9.01 -10.14
N LEU A 26 -11.11 8.27 -9.53
CA LEU A 26 -10.30 7.28 -10.23
C LEU A 26 -11.15 6.22 -10.92
N ASN A 27 -12.17 5.67 -10.25
CA ASN A 27 -13.05 4.67 -10.85
C ASN A 27 -13.83 5.23 -12.05
N GLU A 28 -14.23 6.50 -12.00
CA GLU A 28 -14.95 7.15 -13.08
C GLU A 28 -14.07 7.48 -14.30
N VAL A 29 -12.91 8.11 -14.07
CA VAL A 29 -12.13 8.71 -15.16
C VAL A 29 -10.80 8.01 -15.45
N GLY A 30 -10.40 7.05 -14.63
CA GLY A 30 -9.09 6.39 -14.71
C GLY A 30 -7.92 7.29 -14.32
N VAL A 31 -6.72 6.70 -14.25
CA VAL A 31 -5.51 7.39 -13.76
C VAL A 31 -5.08 8.56 -14.65
N ASP A 32 -5.31 8.43 -15.97
CA ASP A 32 -4.97 9.46 -16.95
C ASP A 32 -5.93 10.65 -16.85
N GLY A 33 -7.21 10.38 -16.56
CA GLY A 33 -8.25 11.40 -16.35
C GLY A 33 -8.20 12.09 -14.99
N LEU A 34 -7.56 11.48 -13.98
CA LEU A 34 -7.43 12.01 -12.62
C LEU A 34 -6.47 13.20 -12.57
N THR A 35 -6.98 14.35 -12.16
CA THR A 35 -6.20 15.58 -11.97
C THR A 35 -6.60 16.27 -10.67
N THR A 36 -5.66 17.03 -10.08
CA THR A 36 -5.92 17.82 -8.86
C THR A 36 -7.00 18.87 -9.08
N ARG A 37 -7.12 19.43 -10.29
CA ARG A 37 -8.20 20.34 -10.66
C ARG A 37 -9.58 19.68 -10.59
N LYS A 38 -9.76 18.54 -11.28
CA LYS A 38 -11.03 17.78 -11.23
C LYS A 38 -11.38 17.32 -9.81
N LEU A 39 -10.37 16.95 -9.02
CA LEU A 39 -10.57 16.59 -7.62
C LEU A 39 -11.04 17.78 -6.78
N ALA A 40 -10.44 18.96 -6.96
CA ALA A 40 -10.86 20.18 -6.27
C ALA A 40 -12.29 20.59 -6.65
N GLU A 41 -12.64 20.51 -7.93
CA GLU A 41 -13.99 20.73 -8.45
C GLU A 41 -15.01 19.77 -7.80
N ARG A 42 -14.68 18.48 -7.76
CA ARG A 42 -15.54 17.46 -7.12
C ARG A 42 -15.78 17.74 -5.64
N LEU A 43 -14.75 18.19 -4.93
CA LEU A 43 -14.82 18.51 -3.51
C LEU A 43 -15.46 19.88 -3.23
N GLY A 44 -15.70 20.70 -4.26
CA GLY A 44 -16.22 22.06 -4.09
C GLY A 44 -15.23 23.03 -3.43
N VAL A 45 -13.92 22.75 -3.52
CA VAL A 45 -12.86 23.50 -2.84
C VAL A 45 -11.92 24.19 -3.82
N GLN A 46 -11.26 25.25 -3.35
CA GLN A 46 -10.26 25.95 -4.16
C GLN A 46 -8.97 25.13 -4.26
N GLN A 47 -8.29 25.15 -5.41
CA GLN A 47 -7.03 24.41 -5.61
C GLN A 47 -5.96 24.65 -4.54
N PRO A 48 -5.75 25.88 -4.02
CA PRO A 48 -4.77 26.10 -2.95
C PRO A 48 -5.05 25.28 -1.69
N ALA A 49 -6.30 25.00 -1.36
CA ALA A 49 -6.66 24.15 -0.22
C ALA A 49 -6.21 22.70 -0.44
N LEU A 50 -6.32 22.19 -1.67
CA LEU A 50 -5.88 20.84 -2.02
C LEU A 50 -4.35 20.70 -2.03
N TYR A 51 -3.63 21.77 -2.40
CA TYR A 51 -2.15 21.80 -2.42
C TYR A 51 -1.51 21.65 -1.03
N TRP A 52 -2.24 22.01 0.04
CA TRP A 52 -1.81 21.75 1.42
C TRP A 52 -1.78 20.27 1.77
N HIS A 53 -2.64 19.46 1.13
CA HIS A 53 -2.68 18.01 1.33
C HIS A 53 -1.74 17.28 0.37
N PHE A 54 -1.73 17.67 -0.91
CA PHE A 54 -0.95 16.99 -1.95
C PHE A 54 -0.21 18.01 -2.81
N ARG A 55 1.12 18.02 -2.69
CA ARG A 55 2.00 18.96 -3.41
C ARG A 55 1.97 18.76 -4.93
N ASN A 56 1.68 17.55 -5.41
CA ASN A 56 1.62 17.24 -6.84
C ASN A 56 0.81 15.97 -7.08
N LYS A 57 0.54 15.65 -8.37
CA LYS A 57 -0.17 14.43 -8.77
C LYS A 57 0.53 13.15 -8.26
N ARG A 58 1.86 13.11 -8.22
CA ARG A 58 2.60 11.94 -7.72
C ARG A 58 2.27 11.64 -6.26
N ALA A 59 2.33 12.65 -5.39
CA ALA A 59 2.01 12.52 -3.98
C ALA A 59 0.56 12.06 -3.74
N LEU A 60 -0.37 12.50 -4.60
CA LEU A 60 -1.74 11.98 -4.59
C LEU A 60 -1.78 10.50 -4.97
N LEU A 61 -1.10 10.08 -6.04
CA LEU A 61 -1.07 8.68 -6.48
C LEU A 61 -0.39 7.77 -5.45
N ASP A 62 0.67 8.22 -4.79
CA ASP A 62 1.32 7.48 -3.69
C ASP A 62 0.34 7.25 -2.53
N ALA A 63 -0.39 8.29 -2.11
CA ALA A 63 -1.37 8.16 -1.04
C ALA A 63 -2.58 7.30 -1.43
N LEU A 64 -2.98 7.32 -2.72
CA LEU A 64 -4.02 6.41 -3.23
C LEU A 64 -3.56 4.95 -3.18
N ALA A 65 -2.32 4.65 -3.59
CA ALA A 65 -1.79 3.30 -3.51
C ALA A 65 -1.74 2.78 -2.06
N GLU A 66 -1.31 3.61 -1.11
CA GLU A 66 -1.31 3.26 0.31
C GLU A 66 -2.73 2.98 0.81
N ALA A 67 -3.69 3.84 0.48
CA ALA A 67 -5.09 3.68 0.88
C ALA A 67 -5.73 2.41 0.30
N MET A 68 -5.50 2.12 -0.99
CA MET A 68 -6.01 0.92 -1.65
C MET A 68 -5.51 -0.36 -0.99
N LEU A 69 -4.23 -0.41 -0.63
CA LEU A 69 -3.66 -1.55 0.08
C LEU A 69 -4.17 -1.63 1.52
N ALA A 70 -4.28 -0.49 2.22
CA ALA A 70 -4.79 -0.47 3.58
C ALA A 70 -6.24 -0.98 3.68
N GLU A 71 -7.08 -0.71 2.68
CA GLU A 71 -8.48 -1.12 2.65
C GLU A 71 -8.67 -2.58 2.22
N ASN A 72 -7.87 -3.07 1.26
CA ASN A 72 -8.15 -4.35 0.60
C ASN A 72 -7.05 -5.42 0.75
N HIS A 73 -5.82 -5.08 1.18
CA HIS A 73 -4.71 -6.03 1.36
C HIS A 73 -4.74 -6.67 2.77
N THR A 74 -5.75 -7.50 3.00
CA THR A 74 -6.03 -8.17 4.27
C THR A 74 -5.00 -9.23 4.71
N HIS A 75 -4.18 -9.75 3.79
CA HIS A 75 -3.12 -10.72 4.09
C HIS A 75 -1.70 -10.13 3.90
N SER A 76 -1.50 -8.90 4.37
CA SER A 76 -0.21 -8.19 4.26
C SER A 76 0.89 -8.74 5.20
N VAL A 77 0.50 -9.43 6.28
CA VAL A 77 1.40 -10.03 7.26
C VAL A 77 1.11 -11.51 7.49
N PRO A 78 2.14 -12.34 7.75
CA PRO A 78 1.95 -13.73 8.15
C PRO A 78 1.21 -13.82 9.48
N ARG A 79 0.31 -14.80 9.58
CA ARG A 79 -0.28 -15.22 10.86
C ARG A 79 0.68 -16.16 11.58
N ALA A 80 0.47 -16.35 12.88
CA ALA A 80 1.38 -17.13 13.73
C ALA A 80 1.52 -18.60 13.27
N ASP A 81 0.51 -19.11 12.57
CA ASP A 81 0.37 -20.49 12.11
C ASP A 81 0.58 -20.67 10.60
N ASP A 82 0.93 -19.62 9.85
CA ASP A 82 1.12 -19.71 8.41
C ASP A 82 2.41 -20.47 8.02
N ASP A 83 2.29 -21.48 7.16
CA ASP A 83 3.43 -21.95 6.34
C ASP A 83 3.81 -20.86 5.33
N TRP A 84 5.10 -20.67 5.08
CA TRP A 84 5.57 -19.59 4.21
C TRP A 84 5.01 -19.64 2.79
N ARG A 85 4.75 -20.84 2.23
CA ARG A 85 4.14 -20.96 0.89
C ARG A 85 2.69 -20.51 0.94
N SER A 86 1.95 -20.98 1.94
CA SER A 86 0.56 -20.59 2.17
C SER A 86 0.42 -19.09 2.39
N PHE A 87 1.34 -18.49 3.18
CA PHE A 87 1.42 -17.05 3.36
C PHE A 87 1.65 -16.34 2.04
N LEU A 88 2.68 -16.70 1.26
CA LEU A 88 2.98 -16.01 -0.02
C LEU A 88 1.81 -16.12 -1.01
N ILE A 89 1.14 -17.27 -1.08
CA ILE A 89 -0.04 -17.45 -1.93
C ILE A 89 -1.20 -16.56 -1.45
N GLY A 90 -1.49 -16.55 -0.15
CA GLY A 90 -2.55 -15.71 0.44
C GLY A 90 -2.26 -14.21 0.29
N ASN A 91 -1.03 -13.81 0.56
CA ASN A 91 -0.53 -12.45 0.38
C ASN A 91 -0.66 -11.99 -1.08
N ALA A 92 -0.18 -12.80 -2.04
CA ALA A 92 -0.26 -12.46 -3.46
C ALA A 92 -1.71 -12.34 -3.96
N ARG A 93 -2.61 -13.23 -3.49
CA ARG A 93 -4.04 -13.17 -3.83
C ARG A 93 -4.70 -11.91 -3.27
N SER A 94 -4.47 -11.62 -1.99
CA SER A 94 -5.02 -10.43 -1.32
C SER A 94 -4.47 -9.13 -1.92
N PHE A 95 -3.18 -9.09 -2.21
CA PHE A 95 -2.53 -7.97 -2.91
C PHE A 95 -3.12 -7.76 -4.30
N ARG A 96 -3.29 -8.84 -5.09
CA ARG A 96 -3.95 -8.78 -6.40
C ARG A 96 -5.38 -8.26 -6.28
N GLN A 97 -6.15 -8.71 -5.29
CA GLN A 97 -7.51 -8.23 -5.06
C GLN A 97 -7.53 -6.73 -4.75
N ALA A 98 -6.59 -6.23 -3.94
CA ALA A 98 -6.47 -4.81 -3.65
C ALA A 98 -6.16 -3.98 -4.91
N LEU A 99 -5.27 -4.45 -5.79
CA LEU A 99 -4.96 -3.76 -7.04
C LEU A 99 -6.10 -3.79 -8.06
N LEU A 100 -6.98 -4.79 -8.00
CA LEU A 100 -8.13 -4.93 -8.90
C LEU A 100 -9.40 -4.23 -8.38
N ALA A 101 -9.42 -3.84 -7.10
CA ALA A 101 -10.57 -3.16 -6.50
C ALA A 101 -10.84 -1.77 -7.09
N TYR A 102 -9.83 -1.16 -7.72
CA TYR A 102 -9.91 0.18 -8.30
C TYR A 102 -9.41 0.18 -9.74
N ARG A 103 -10.06 0.99 -10.58
CA ARG A 103 -9.66 1.20 -11.98
C ARG A 103 -8.21 1.69 -12.05
N ASP A 104 -7.42 1.12 -12.97
CA ASP A 104 -5.99 1.40 -13.10
C ASP A 104 -5.15 1.15 -11.82
N GLY A 105 -5.66 0.40 -10.84
CA GLY A 105 -5.02 0.22 -9.54
C GLY A 105 -3.60 -0.35 -9.61
N ALA A 106 -3.38 -1.34 -10.48
CA ALA A 106 -2.05 -1.88 -10.72
C ALA A 106 -1.09 -0.84 -11.34
N ARG A 107 -1.56 0.05 -12.22
CA ARG A 107 -0.75 1.12 -12.82
C ARG A 107 -0.37 2.17 -11.80
N ILE A 108 -1.31 2.53 -10.92
CA ILE A 108 -1.04 3.43 -9.81
C ILE A 108 0.04 2.81 -8.94
N HIS A 109 -0.14 1.59 -8.47
CA HIS A 109 0.82 0.95 -7.57
C HIS A 109 2.22 0.79 -8.18
N ALA A 110 2.33 0.39 -9.46
CA ALA A 110 3.61 0.16 -10.13
C ALA A 110 4.54 1.40 -10.18
N GLY A 111 3.98 2.62 -10.10
CA GLY A 111 4.73 3.87 -10.10
C GLY A 111 5.08 4.41 -8.72
N THR A 112 4.61 3.76 -7.65
CA THR A 112 4.71 4.25 -6.26
C THR A 112 5.91 3.67 -5.54
N ARG A 113 6.41 4.42 -4.56
CA ARG A 113 7.40 3.93 -3.59
C ARG A 113 6.67 3.66 -2.28
N PRO A 114 7.04 2.61 -1.52
CA PRO A 114 6.52 2.43 -0.18
C PRO A 114 6.71 3.73 0.61
N GLY A 115 5.61 4.25 1.18
CA GLY A 115 5.69 5.41 2.05
C GLY A 115 6.54 5.09 3.28
N ARG A 116 7.18 6.10 3.86
CA ARG A 116 8.01 6.00 5.08
C ARG A 116 7.25 5.39 6.29
N THR A 117 5.92 5.36 6.25
CA THR A 117 5.02 4.72 7.22
C THR A 117 4.83 3.21 6.95
N ALA A 118 4.85 2.79 5.69
CA ALA A 118 4.76 1.38 5.28
C ALA A 118 6.01 0.57 5.69
N ASP A 119 7.13 1.24 5.98
CA ASP A 119 8.37 0.65 6.51
C ASP A 119 8.14 -0.14 7.81
N GLY A 120 7.12 0.19 8.61
CA GLY A 120 6.77 -0.56 9.82
C GLY A 120 6.22 -1.97 9.54
N ASN A 121 5.47 -2.13 8.44
CA ASN A 121 4.87 -3.40 8.03
C ASN A 121 5.78 -4.18 7.07
N GLY A 122 6.43 -3.47 6.14
CA GLY A 122 7.39 -4.05 5.19
C GLY A 122 8.61 -4.68 5.85
N ARG A 123 9.10 -4.11 6.97
CA ARG A 123 10.20 -4.70 7.75
C ARG A 123 9.83 -5.99 8.46
N ARG A 124 8.55 -6.20 8.83
CA ARG A 124 8.07 -7.45 9.44
C ARG A 124 7.90 -8.56 8.39
N ALA A 125 7.41 -8.22 7.20
CA ALA A 125 7.37 -9.17 6.08
C ALA A 125 8.78 -9.54 5.58
N ALA A 126 9.71 -8.57 5.54
CA ALA A 126 11.07 -8.77 5.07
C ALA A 126 12.01 -9.48 6.06
N SER A 127 11.69 -9.51 7.36
CA SER A 127 12.50 -10.20 8.39
C SER A 127 12.13 -11.67 8.59
N LEU A 128 11.11 -12.18 7.88
CA LEU A 128 10.65 -13.56 7.96
C LEU A 128 11.41 -14.65 7.16
N PRO A 129 12.57 -14.44 6.49
CA PRO A 129 13.27 -15.56 5.84
C PRO A 129 13.82 -16.63 6.80
N LEU A 130 13.82 -16.42 8.13
CA LEU A 130 14.69 -17.19 9.02
C LEU A 130 14.04 -18.28 9.88
N ARG A 131 12.71 -18.46 9.86
CA ARG A 131 12.05 -19.53 10.65
C ARG A 131 11.37 -20.63 9.83
N GLY A 132 11.07 -20.42 8.55
CA GLY A 132 10.23 -21.34 7.76
C GLY A 132 10.89 -22.06 6.58
N GLY A 133 12.16 -21.82 6.27
CA GLY A 133 12.85 -22.53 5.19
C GLY A 133 12.60 -21.94 3.79
N PHE A 134 13.13 -20.74 3.55
CA PHE A 134 13.42 -20.26 2.19
C PHE A 134 14.45 -21.18 1.50
N PHE A 135 15.31 -21.86 2.29
CA PHE A 135 16.14 -22.97 1.85
C PHE A 135 15.40 -24.30 2.03
N GLY A 136 15.38 -25.10 0.97
CA GLY A 136 14.54 -26.29 0.83
C GLY A 136 14.61 -27.28 1.99
N ARG A 137 13.48 -27.98 2.19
CA ARG A 137 13.40 -29.23 2.95
C ARG A 137 14.42 -30.23 2.42
N GLY A 138 15.60 -30.25 3.02
CA GLY A 138 16.67 -31.16 2.60
C GLY A 138 17.99 -30.86 3.28
N ARG A 139 18.04 -31.03 4.61
CA ARG A 139 19.22 -31.44 5.41
C ARG A 139 18.87 -31.38 6.89
N ARG A 140 18.17 -32.41 7.37
CA ARG A 140 18.07 -32.70 8.82
C ARG A 140 19.28 -33.53 9.23
N GLN A 141 20.51 -33.00 9.19
CA GLN A 141 21.65 -33.65 9.86
C GLN A 141 22.89 -32.74 9.93
N CYS A 142 22.79 -31.56 10.52
CA CYS A 142 23.97 -30.82 10.98
C CYS A 142 23.59 -30.09 12.27
N ALA A 143 23.28 -30.85 13.32
CA ALA A 143 23.23 -30.35 14.68
C ALA A 143 24.46 -30.93 15.38
N ASP A 144 25.60 -30.26 15.23
CA ASP A 144 26.73 -30.29 16.15
C ASP A 144 27.72 -29.19 15.75
N ASP A 145 28.12 -28.37 16.72
CA ASP A 145 28.73 -27.04 16.56
C ASP A 145 30.16 -27.02 15.98
N ASN A 146 30.68 -28.13 15.44
CA ASN A 146 32.08 -28.23 14.99
C ASN A 146 32.30 -28.57 13.50
N GLN A 147 31.28 -28.48 12.64
CA GLN A 147 31.41 -28.82 11.21
C GLN A 147 30.90 -27.75 10.22
N LEU A 148 30.71 -26.50 10.67
CA LEU A 148 30.26 -25.42 9.80
C LEU A 148 31.22 -25.10 8.63
N LEU A 149 32.53 -25.35 8.78
CA LEU A 149 33.52 -25.03 7.76
C LEU A 149 33.61 -26.05 6.61
N HIS A 150 33.10 -27.28 6.76
CA HIS A 150 33.19 -28.31 5.72
C HIS A 150 32.06 -28.27 4.69
N CYS A 151 30.98 -27.51 4.92
CA CYS A 151 29.82 -27.49 4.03
C CYS A 151 29.83 -26.38 2.97
N TRP A 152 30.78 -25.43 3.04
CA TRP A 152 30.81 -24.24 2.19
C TRP A 152 31.78 -24.30 1.00
N GLY A 153 32.30 -25.49 0.65
CA GLY A 153 33.28 -25.65 -0.42
C GLY A 153 32.97 -26.83 -1.33
N ARG A 154 32.02 -26.65 -2.26
CA ARG A 154 31.92 -27.26 -3.61
C ARG A 154 30.47 -27.16 -4.10
N ALA A 155 30.20 -26.14 -4.89
CA ALA A 155 29.16 -26.17 -5.92
C ALA A 155 29.72 -26.91 -7.14
#